data_AF-A0AA96Q705-F1
#
_entry.id   AF-A0AA96Q705-F1
#
_cell.length_a   1.000
_cell.length_b   1.000
_cell.length_c   1.000
_cell.angle_alpha   90.00
_cell.angle_beta   90.00
_cell.angle_gamma   90.00
#
_symmetry.space_group_name_H-M   'P 1'
#
loop_
_entity.id
_entity.type
_entity.pdbx_description
1 polymer ?
#
loop_
_entity_poly.entity_id
_entity_poly.type
_entity_poly.pdbx_seq_one_letter_code
_entity_poly.pdbx_strand_id
1 'polypeptide(L)'
;MSNHRKVKPAGTSTSESDKVIALYHRVFATEDFDTAADMIFQTVKKAAVEHAGKPRHLYLDIDGHRNDAGGFDHDMCELQKHFLIGYLMHWLTELHLPVMQGSAVRNPNQREDLPKHLNVLSGMDADDREEALRQSAAAAGAPVFDPGTGEHVAADGAQSRMPSEG
;
A
#
# COMPACT_ATOMS: atom_id res chain seq x y z
N MET A 1 7.09 62.71 21.31
CA MET A 1 7.48 61.36 20.84
C MET A 1 7.10 60.36 21.92
N SER A 2 6.06 59.54 21.72
CA SER A 2 5.64 58.50 22.67
C SER A 2 5.27 57.25 21.90
N ASN A 3 5.90 56.14 22.27
CA ASN A 3 5.99 54.89 21.52
C ASN A 3 4.63 54.19 21.39
N HIS A 4 4.19 54.00 20.14
CA HIS A 4 3.22 52.98 19.77
C HIS A 4 3.86 51.60 19.93
N ARG A 5 3.52 50.88 21.00
CA ARG A 5 3.85 49.46 21.13
C ARG A 5 2.88 48.66 20.25
N LYS A 6 3.32 48.32 19.04
CA LYS A 6 2.62 47.33 18.19
C LYS A 6 2.55 46.01 18.95
N VAL A 7 1.34 45.61 19.32
CA VAL A 7 1.05 44.27 19.84
C VAL A 7 1.24 43.32 18.66
N LYS A 8 2.18 42.37 18.77
CA LYS A 8 2.33 41.28 17.80
C LYS A 8 1.07 40.40 17.88
N PRO A 9 0.48 39.94 16.76
CA PRO A 9 -0.61 38.99 16.83
C PRO A 9 -0.07 37.68 17.43
N ALA A 10 -0.82 37.14 18.39
CA ALA A 10 -0.54 35.84 18.99
C ALA A 10 -0.53 34.78 17.88
N GLY A 11 0.52 33.96 17.83
CA GLY A 11 0.57 32.81 16.94
C GLY A 11 -0.63 31.91 17.20
N THR A 12 -1.31 31.52 16.12
CA THR A 12 -2.42 30.56 16.13
C THR A 12 -1.98 29.31 16.89
N SER A 13 -2.58 29.07 18.06
CA SER A 13 -2.42 27.80 18.76
C SER A 13 -3.16 26.74 17.94
N THR A 14 -2.43 25.94 17.17
CA THR A 14 -3.00 24.77 16.49
C THR A 14 -3.61 23.88 17.55
N SER A 15 -4.92 23.64 17.46
CA SER A 15 -5.63 22.83 18.45
C SER A 15 -5.15 21.37 18.36
N GLU A 16 -5.13 20.63 19.48
CA GLU A 16 -4.77 19.21 19.47
C GLU A 16 -5.66 18.35 18.54
N SER A 17 -6.84 18.86 18.19
CA SER A 17 -7.80 18.28 17.24
C SER A 17 -7.37 18.38 15.77
N ASP A 18 -6.44 19.27 15.42
CA ASP A 18 -5.97 19.44 14.03
C ASP A 18 -4.72 18.59 13.71
N LYS A 19 -4.22 17.84 14.70
CA LYS A 19 -2.99 17.05 14.54
C LYS A 19 -3.28 15.71 13.86
N VAL A 20 -2.68 15.53 12.70
CA VAL A 20 -2.61 14.26 11.97
C VAL A 20 -1.60 13.33 12.64
N ILE A 21 -1.93 12.03 12.67
CA ILE A 21 -1.01 10.97 13.08
C ILE A 21 -0.30 10.43 11.84
N ALA A 22 1.00 10.70 11.73
CA ALA A 22 1.85 10.14 10.69
C ALA A 22 2.40 8.78 11.14
N LEU A 23 2.11 7.75 10.34
CA LEU A 23 2.58 6.39 10.51
C LEU A 23 3.59 6.11 9.40
N TYR A 24 4.80 5.71 9.77
CA TYR A 24 5.82 5.30 8.81
C TYR A 24 6.12 3.81 9.02
N HIS A 25 6.12 3.06 7.93
CA HIS A 25 6.53 1.68 7.92
C HIS A 25 7.45 1.42 6.73
N ARG A 26 8.54 0.70 6.98
CA ARG A 26 9.50 0.28 5.97
C ARG A 26 9.49 -1.24 5.93
N VAL A 27 9.14 -1.79 4.78
CA VAL A 27 9.21 -3.23 4.53
C VAL A 27 10.66 -3.58 4.20
N PHE A 28 11.25 -4.51 4.95
CA PHE A 28 12.59 -5.01 4.72
C PHE A 28 12.57 -6.16 3.71
N ALA A 29 13.68 -6.35 2.99
CA ALA A 29 13.84 -7.42 1.99
C ALA A 29 13.70 -8.86 2.53
N THR A 30 13.62 -9.03 3.85
CA THR A 30 13.43 -10.30 4.54
C THR A 30 11.98 -10.54 4.96
N GLU A 31 11.09 -9.57 4.76
CA GLU A 31 9.68 -9.65 5.14
C GLU A 31 8.86 -10.11 3.95
N ASP A 32 8.01 -11.11 4.16
CA ASP A 32 7.01 -11.53 3.18
C ASP A 32 5.73 -10.69 3.32
N PHE A 33 4.75 -10.97 2.46
CA PHE A 33 3.44 -10.33 2.53
C PHE A 33 2.81 -10.39 3.93
N ASP A 34 2.74 -11.58 4.53
CA ASP A 34 2.03 -11.82 5.79
C ASP A 34 2.67 -11.03 6.95
N THR A 35 4.00 -11.07 7.03
CA THR A 35 4.76 -10.36 8.05
C THR A 35 4.54 -8.85 7.93
N ALA A 36 4.70 -8.30 6.71
CA ALA A 36 4.52 -6.87 6.48
C ALA A 36 3.06 -6.43 6.74
N ALA A 37 2.07 -7.23 6.31
CA ALA A 37 0.66 -6.94 6.49
C ALA A 37 0.27 -6.88 7.97
N ASP A 38 0.69 -7.86 8.79
CA ASP A 38 0.41 -7.84 10.23
C ASP A 38 1.11 -6.66 10.92
N MET A 39 2.39 -6.40 10.64
CA MET A 39 3.12 -5.29 11.26
C MET A 39 2.48 -3.93 10.97
N ILE A 40 2.07 -3.70 9.71
CA ILE A 40 1.36 -2.47 9.34
C ILE A 40 0.00 -2.41 10.04
N PHE A 41 -0.75 -3.52 10.07
CA PHE A 41 -2.04 -3.57 10.74
C PHE A 41 -1.94 -3.26 12.23
N GLN A 42 -0.96 -3.85 12.95
CA GLN A 42 -0.73 -3.55 14.36
C GLN A 42 -0.35 -2.08 14.58
N THR A 43 0.41 -1.49 13.65
CA THR A 43 0.78 -0.07 13.69
C THR A 43 -0.46 0.83 13.60
N VAL A 44 -1.35 0.57 12.62
CA VAL A 44 -2.60 1.34 12.47
C VAL A 44 -3.52 1.11 13.67
N LYS A 45 -3.62 -0.12 14.16
CA LYS A 45 -4.41 -0.46 15.34
C LYS A 45 -3.96 0.27 16.58
N LYS A 46 -2.65 0.30 16.85
CA LYS A 46 -2.08 1.04 17.97
C LYS A 46 -2.44 2.53 17.86
N ALA A 47 -2.28 3.12 16.68
CA ALA A 47 -2.63 4.51 16.44
C ALA A 47 -4.13 4.79 16.63
N ALA A 48 -5.01 3.88 16.20
CA ALA A 48 -6.45 4.02 16.40
C ALA A 48 -6.84 4.02 17.89
N VAL A 49 -6.16 3.20 18.71
CA VAL A 49 -6.39 3.15 20.16
C VAL A 49 -5.83 4.38 20.88
N GLU A 50 -4.60 4.78 20.56
CA GLU A 50 -3.91 5.89 21.24
C GLU A 50 -4.44 7.27 20.79
N HIS A 51 -5.00 7.36 19.58
CA HIS A 51 -5.40 8.59 18.93
C HIS A 51 -6.76 8.48 18.23
N ALA A 52 -7.77 8.02 18.98
CA ALA A 52 -9.13 7.87 18.47
C ALA A 52 -9.67 9.16 17.81
N GLY A 53 -10.26 9.01 16.62
CA GLY A 53 -10.84 10.11 15.84
C GLY A 53 -9.84 11.04 15.16
N LYS A 54 -8.52 10.86 15.35
CA LYS A 54 -7.51 11.65 14.64
C LYS A 54 -7.25 11.09 13.23
N PRO A 55 -7.05 11.94 12.21
CA PRO A 55 -6.67 11.47 10.88
C PRO A 55 -5.36 10.69 10.91
N ARG A 56 -5.29 9.58 10.17
CA ARG A 56 -4.10 8.72 10.07
C ARG A 56 -3.53 8.74 8.66
N HIS A 57 -2.26 9.09 8.55
CA HIS A 57 -1.54 9.11 7.28
C HIS A 57 -0.47 8.03 7.32
N LEU A 58 -0.54 7.03 6.44
CA LEU A 58 0.45 5.96 6.34
C LEU A 58 1.42 6.23 5.18
N TYR A 59 2.71 6.17 5.49
CA TYR A 59 3.81 6.28 4.54
C TYR A 59 4.52 4.94 4.50
N LEU A 60 4.51 4.29 3.33
CA LEU A 60 5.19 3.03 3.11
C LEU A 60 6.49 3.25 2.34
N ASP A 61 7.53 2.57 2.78
CA ASP A 61 8.78 2.40 2.04
C ASP A 61 9.09 0.91 1.91
N ILE A 62 9.77 0.49 0.84
CA ILE A 62 10.02 -0.93 0.56
C ILE A 62 11.44 -1.13 0.04
N ASP A 63 12.23 -1.86 0.82
CA ASP A 63 13.58 -2.28 0.48
C ASP A 63 13.59 -3.60 -0.29
N GLY A 64 14.32 -3.67 -1.41
CA GLY A 64 14.40 -4.91 -2.17
C GLY A 64 13.06 -5.22 -2.85
N HIS A 65 12.61 -6.48 -2.83
CA HIS A 65 11.34 -6.89 -3.43
C HIS A 65 11.13 -6.37 -4.86
N ARG A 66 12.15 -6.57 -5.70
CA ARG A 66 12.07 -6.22 -7.12
C ARG A 66 12.05 -7.48 -7.96
N ASN A 67 11.15 -7.53 -8.93
CA ASN A 67 11.19 -8.54 -9.97
C ASN A 67 12.22 -8.17 -11.05
N ASP A 68 12.47 -9.10 -11.98
CA ASP A 68 13.50 -8.89 -13.01
C ASP A 68 13.16 -7.76 -14.00
N ALA A 69 11.91 -7.30 -14.04
CA ALA A 69 11.48 -6.13 -14.82
C ALA A 69 11.70 -4.81 -14.06
N GLY A 70 12.24 -4.84 -12.84
CA GLY A 70 12.47 -3.66 -11.99
C GLY A 70 11.22 -3.14 -11.28
N GLY A 71 10.08 -3.81 -11.44
CA GLY A 71 8.86 -3.58 -10.67
C GLY A 71 8.92 -4.24 -9.30
N PHE A 72 7.89 -4.04 -8.48
CA PHE A 72 7.75 -4.80 -7.24
C PHE A 72 7.42 -6.26 -7.54
N ASP A 73 7.92 -7.19 -6.72
CA ASP A 73 7.50 -8.58 -6.77
C ASP A 73 6.00 -8.74 -6.45
N HIS A 74 5.51 -9.97 -6.56
CA HIS A 74 4.09 -10.27 -6.38
C HIS A 74 3.59 -9.85 -4.99
N ASP A 75 4.28 -10.28 -3.94
CA ASP A 75 3.92 -10.00 -2.55
C ASP A 75 3.82 -8.51 -2.28
N MET A 76 4.80 -7.73 -2.73
CA MET A 76 4.78 -6.28 -2.51
C MET A 76 3.80 -5.54 -3.40
N CYS A 77 3.48 -6.08 -4.58
CA CYS A 77 2.35 -5.60 -5.36
C CYS A 77 1.02 -5.86 -4.64
N GLU A 78 0.86 -7.04 -4.05
CA GLU A 78 -0.35 -7.43 -3.34
C GLU A 78 -0.55 -6.63 -2.05
N LEU A 79 0.52 -6.49 -1.28
CA LEU A 79 0.56 -5.65 -0.09
C LEU A 79 0.07 -4.24 -0.43
N GLN A 80 0.65 -3.61 -1.44
CA GLN A 80 0.31 -2.23 -1.81
C GLN A 80 -1.11 -2.09 -2.37
N LYS A 81 -1.50 -2.91 -3.35
CA LYS A 81 -2.75 -2.70 -4.12
C LYS A 81 -3.97 -3.34 -3.48
N HIS A 82 -3.84 -4.56 -2.97
CA HIS A 82 -4.97 -5.32 -2.47
C HIS A 82 -5.14 -5.12 -0.98
N PHE A 83 -4.07 -5.27 -0.20
CA PHE A 83 -4.16 -5.11 1.24
C PHE A 83 -4.26 -3.63 1.66
N LEU A 84 -3.30 -2.78 1.30
CA LEU A 84 -3.28 -1.41 1.81
C LEU A 84 -4.37 -0.53 1.19
N ILE A 85 -4.51 -0.53 -0.14
CA ILE A 85 -5.57 0.23 -0.81
C ILE A 85 -6.92 -0.46 -0.66
N GLY A 86 -7.01 -1.75 -0.97
CA GLY A 86 -8.28 -2.47 -1.05
C GLY A 86 -8.93 -2.75 0.32
N TYR A 87 -8.14 -2.91 1.38
CA TYR A 87 -8.65 -3.25 2.70
C TYR A 87 -8.32 -2.21 3.77
N LEU A 88 -7.04 -1.87 3.98
CA LEU A 88 -6.62 -1.05 5.12
C LEU A 88 -7.03 0.42 5.00
N MET A 89 -7.19 0.92 3.77
CA MET A 89 -7.56 2.31 3.46
C MET A 89 -8.85 2.76 4.17
N HIS A 90 -9.75 1.83 4.50
CA HIS A 90 -10.97 2.12 5.25
C HIS A 90 -10.71 2.78 6.62
N TRP A 91 -9.56 2.52 7.24
CA TRP A 91 -9.17 3.07 8.56
C TRP A 91 -8.03 4.08 8.48
N LEU A 92 -7.68 4.53 7.28
CA LEU A 92 -6.71 5.58 7.03
C LEU A 92 -7.39 6.78 6.38
N THR A 93 -6.81 7.95 6.54
CA THR A 93 -7.21 9.18 5.83
C THR A 93 -6.38 9.37 4.57
N GLU A 94 -5.08 9.09 4.64
CA GLU A 94 -4.16 9.22 3.52
C GLU A 94 -3.15 8.08 3.50
N LEU A 95 -2.81 7.62 2.31
CA LEU A 95 -1.87 6.52 2.09
C LEU A 95 -0.88 6.91 0.98
N HIS A 96 0.40 6.87 1.30
CA HIS A 96 1.50 7.15 0.38
C HIS A 96 2.26 5.86 0.11
N LEU A 97 2.24 5.42 -1.14
CA LEU A 97 2.84 4.15 -1.57
C LEU A 97 3.87 4.37 -2.66
N PRO A 98 4.96 3.58 -2.67
CA PRO A 98 5.93 3.59 -3.76
C PRO A 98 5.30 3.38 -5.15
N VAL A 99 4.30 2.48 -5.26
CA VAL A 99 3.62 2.21 -6.54
C VAL A 99 2.85 3.41 -7.11
N MET A 100 2.51 4.39 -6.27
CA MET A 100 1.75 5.58 -6.67
C MET A 100 2.63 6.74 -7.13
N GLN A 101 3.96 6.56 -7.20
CA GLN A 101 4.92 7.51 -7.77
C GLN A 101 4.74 8.96 -7.26
N GLY A 102 4.59 9.11 -5.94
CA GLY A 102 4.44 10.42 -5.28
C GLY A 102 3.00 10.93 -5.15
N SER A 103 2.02 10.22 -5.73
CA SER A 103 0.59 10.46 -5.46
C SER A 103 0.14 9.73 -4.21
N ALA A 104 -0.87 10.29 -3.53
CA ALA A 104 -1.46 9.68 -2.35
C ALA A 104 -2.90 9.21 -2.62
N VAL A 105 -3.29 8.12 -1.99
CA VAL A 105 -4.69 7.68 -1.94
C VAL A 105 -5.35 8.36 -0.74
N ARG A 106 -6.53 8.95 -0.92
CA ARG A 106 -7.25 9.69 0.12
C ARG A 106 -8.60 9.07 0.41
N ASN A 107 -8.95 9.01 1.68
CA ASN A 107 -10.25 8.58 2.17
C ASN A 107 -10.75 9.62 3.19
N PRO A 108 -11.64 10.54 2.81
CA PRO A 108 -12.19 11.52 3.74
C PRO A 108 -13.10 10.89 4.80
N ASN A 109 -13.49 9.62 4.63
CA ASN A 109 -14.40 8.89 5.51
C ASN A 109 -13.65 7.76 6.25
N GLN A 110 -12.52 8.12 6.88
CA GLN A 110 -11.81 7.20 7.76
C GLN A 110 -12.76 6.60 8.82
N ARG A 111 -12.69 5.28 9.00
CA ARG A 111 -13.44 4.57 10.03
C ARG A 111 -12.62 4.39 11.30
N GLU A 112 -13.33 4.17 12.40
CA GLU A 112 -12.76 3.96 13.74
C GLU A 112 -13.00 2.53 14.28
N ASP A 113 -13.76 1.71 13.55
CA ASP A 113 -14.13 0.34 13.93
C ASP A 113 -13.15 -0.70 13.38
N LEU A 114 -11.85 -0.48 13.59
CA LEU A 114 -10.80 -1.38 13.13
C LEU A 114 -10.93 -2.77 13.79
N PRO A 115 -10.86 -3.89 13.03
CA PRO A 115 -10.96 -5.23 13.57
C PRO A 115 -9.95 -5.53 14.68
N LYS A 116 -10.31 -6.42 15.60
CA LYS A 116 -9.39 -6.81 16.69
C LYS A 116 -8.21 -7.65 16.19
N HIS A 117 -8.42 -8.43 15.14
CA HIS A 117 -7.45 -9.34 14.57
C HIS A 117 -7.47 -9.21 13.06
N LEU A 118 -6.29 -9.30 12.45
CA LEU A 118 -6.16 -9.51 11.02
C LEU A 118 -6.24 -11.02 10.77
N ASN A 119 -7.17 -11.44 9.92
CA ASN A 119 -7.26 -12.80 9.44
C ASN A 119 -6.88 -12.79 7.97
N VAL A 120 -5.63 -13.14 7.66
CA VAL A 120 -5.21 -13.39 6.29
C VAL A 120 -5.63 -14.82 5.95
N LEU A 121 -6.54 -14.97 4.99
CA LEU A 121 -6.88 -16.28 4.45
C LEU A 121 -5.90 -16.53 3.30
N SER A 122 -4.86 -17.34 3.52
CA SER A 122 -4.07 -17.91 2.42
C SER A 122 -5.01 -18.83 1.63
N GLY A 123 -5.58 -18.31 0.55
CA GLY A 123 -6.64 -18.99 -0.20
C GLY A 123 -6.62 -18.72 -1.70
N MET A 124 -5.54 -18.15 -2.22
CA MET A 124 -5.24 -18.14 -3.65
C MET A 124 -3.78 -18.52 -3.76
N ASP A 125 -3.51 -19.81 -3.93
CA ASP A 125 -2.16 -20.26 -4.23
C ASP A 125 -1.72 -19.63 -5.57
N ALA A 126 -0.41 -19.46 -5.77
CA ALA A 126 0.15 -18.95 -7.03
C ALA A 126 -0.37 -19.72 -8.26
N ASP A 127 -0.78 -20.98 -8.07
CA ASP A 127 -1.38 -21.85 -9.07
C ASP A 127 -2.74 -21.31 -9.60
N ASP A 128 -3.59 -20.73 -8.75
CA ASP A 128 -4.87 -20.15 -9.17
C ASP A 128 -4.66 -18.89 -10.03
N ARG A 129 -3.61 -18.13 -9.73
CA ARG A 129 -3.20 -16.95 -10.49
C ARG A 129 -2.65 -17.34 -11.85
N GLU A 130 -1.72 -18.28 -11.90
CA GLU A 130 -1.16 -18.76 -13.16
C GLU A 130 -2.27 -19.31 -14.06
N GLU A 131 -3.20 -20.07 -13.50
CA GLU A 131 -4.37 -20.58 -14.21
C GLU A 131 -5.27 -19.43 -14.74
N ALA A 132 -5.54 -18.39 -13.93
CA ALA A 132 -6.29 -17.22 -14.36
C ALA A 132 -5.59 -16.44 -15.50
N LEU A 133 -4.27 -16.35 -15.46
CA LEU A 133 -3.46 -15.73 -16.51
C LEU A 133 -3.46 -16.57 -17.79
N ARG A 134 -3.36 -17.90 -17.69
CA ARG A 134 -3.50 -18.82 -18.82
C ARG A 134 -4.87 -18.73 -19.47
N GLN A 135 -5.95 -18.68 -18.68
CA GLN A 135 -7.31 -18.51 -19.18
C GLN A 135 -7.47 -17.16 -19.89
N SER A 136 -6.87 -16.10 -19.35
CA SER A 136 -6.85 -14.79 -19.98
C SER A 136 -6.08 -14.79 -21.30
N ALA A 137 -4.93 -15.47 -21.37
CA ALA A 137 -4.13 -15.62 -22.58
C ALA A 137 -4.86 -16.45 -23.65
N ALA A 138 -5.54 -17.51 -23.25
CA ALA A 138 -6.38 -18.32 -24.14
C ALA A 138 -7.55 -17.49 -24.70
N ALA A 139 -8.20 -16.68 -23.87
CA ALA A 139 -9.29 -15.80 -24.29
C ALA A 139 -8.82 -14.67 -25.22
N ALA A 140 -7.63 -14.12 -24.99
CA ALA A 140 -7.06 -13.06 -25.81
C ALA A 140 -6.40 -13.58 -27.10
N GLY A 141 -6.05 -14.87 -27.18
CA GLY A 141 -5.27 -15.45 -28.27
C GLY A 141 -3.81 -14.97 -28.30
N ALA A 142 -3.29 -14.44 -27.18
CA ALA A 142 -1.95 -13.89 -27.05
C ALA A 142 -1.43 -14.03 -25.60
N PRO A 143 -0.10 -14.13 -25.39
CA PRO A 143 0.47 -14.18 -24.05
C PRO A 143 0.13 -12.94 -23.21
N VAL A 144 -0.24 -13.15 -21.94
CA VAL A 144 -0.61 -12.08 -21.00
C VAL A 144 0.56 -11.75 -20.10
N PHE A 145 0.84 -10.47 -19.89
CA PHE A 145 1.90 -10.01 -19.00
C PHE A 145 1.50 -10.26 -17.53
N ASP A 146 2.33 -11.00 -16.80
CA ASP A 146 2.26 -11.14 -15.35
C ASP A 146 3.07 -10.01 -14.69
N PRO A 147 2.42 -9.02 -14.07
CA PRO A 147 3.12 -7.93 -13.41
C PRO A 147 3.85 -8.33 -12.11
N GLY A 148 3.56 -9.51 -11.55
CA GLY A 148 4.21 -10.04 -10.35
C GLY A 148 5.58 -10.62 -10.65
N THR A 149 5.70 -11.41 -11.73
CA THR A 149 6.97 -12.01 -12.17
C THR A 149 7.73 -11.16 -13.19
N GLY A 150 7.02 -10.30 -13.93
CA GLY A 150 7.58 -9.56 -15.06
C GLY A 150 7.71 -10.39 -16.34
N GLU A 151 7.04 -11.54 -16.40
CA GLU A 151 7.05 -12.45 -17.55
C GLU A 151 5.73 -12.43 -18.31
N HIS A 152 5.69 -13.01 -19.51
CA HIS A 152 4.44 -13.28 -20.20
C HIS A 152 4.06 -14.75 -20.03
N VAL A 153 2.79 -14.98 -19.69
CA VAL A 153 2.17 -16.30 -19.56
C VAL A 153 1.37 -16.59 -20.82
N ALA A 154 1.76 -17.64 -21.55
CA ALA A 154 1.01 -18.15 -22.69
C ALA A 154 -0.13 -19.10 -22.25
N ALA A 155 -1.06 -19.38 -23.17
CA ALA A 155 -2.21 -20.25 -22.90
C ALA A 155 -1.82 -21.71 -22.55
N ASP A 156 -0.65 -22.16 -22.98
CA ASP A 156 -0.08 -23.48 -22.68
C ASP A 156 0.78 -23.50 -21.40
N GLY A 157 0.88 -22.37 -20.70
CA GLY A 157 1.69 -22.21 -19.50
C GLY A 157 3.18 -21.93 -19.77
N ALA A 158 3.61 -21.79 -21.03
CA ALA A 158 4.97 -21.37 -21.30
C ALA A 158 5.19 -19.92 -20.81
N GLN A 159 6.18 -19.75 -19.95
CA GLN A 159 6.67 -18.44 -19.50
C GLN A 159 7.81 -17.99 -20.41
N SER A 160 7.73 -16.75 -20.89
CA SER A 160 8.80 -16.16 -21.70
C SER A 160 8.94 -14.67 -21.45
N ARG A 161 10.19 -14.20 -21.42
CA ARG A 161 10.50 -12.80 -21.67
C ARG A 161 10.35 -12.56 -23.17
N MET A 162 9.27 -11.88 -23.56
CA MET A 162 9.15 -11.38 -24.93
C MET A 162 10.42 -10.56 -25.24
N PRO A 163 11.12 -10.83 -26.36
CA PRO A 163 12.24 -10.00 -26.75
C PRO A 163 11.73 -8.56 -26.93
N SER A 164 12.41 -7.60 -26.32
CA SER A 164 12.15 -6.18 -26.57
C SER A 164 12.17 -5.96 -28.07
N GLU A 165 11.03 -5.59 -28.67
CA GLU A 165 10.98 -5.16 -30.06
C GLU A 165 11.98 -4.01 -30.20
N GLY A 166 13.05 -4.26 -30.96
CA GLY A 166 14.11 -3.30 -31.26
C GLY A 166 13.71 -2.32 -32.34
#